data_AF-A0A7L3VBH8-F1
#
_entry.id   AF-A0A7L3VBH8-F1
#
_cell.length_a   1.000
_cell.length_b   1.000
_cell.length_c   1.000
_cell.angle_alpha   90.00
_cell.angle_beta   90.00
_cell.angle_gamma   90.00
#
_symmetry.space_group_name_H-M   'P 1'
#
loop_
_entity.id
_entity.type
_entity.pdbx_description
1 polymer ?
#
loop_
_entity_poly.entity_id
_entity_poly.type
_entity_poly.pdbx_seq_one_letter_code
_entity_poly.pdbx_strand_id
1 'polypeptide(L)'
;DKTRVPLGEKNGYINASYIRMNVGEEEHFYIITQGPLPSTMADFWQMVWESESDVIAMMTKEVELGQVKCHRYWPESPYNSKELANFYLRLHNYQTLEYFIIRKIEIIDK
;
A
#
# COMPACT_ATOMS: atom_id res chain seq x y z
N ASP A 1 -1.71 11.04 16.60
CA ASP A 1 -2.31 9.93 17.40
C ASP A 1 -3.79 9.69 17.13
N LYS A 2 -4.68 10.68 17.29
CA LYS A 2 -6.15 10.47 17.22
C LYS A 2 -6.65 9.81 15.94
N THR A 3 -5.99 10.04 14.81
CA THR A 3 -6.37 9.50 13.49
C THR A 3 -5.38 8.47 12.97
N ARG A 4 -4.40 8.03 13.78
CA ARG A 4 -3.39 7.06 13.31
C ARG A 4 -4.06 5.74 12.95
N VAL A 5 -3.49 5.04 11.98
CA VAL A 5 -3.87 3.67 11.69
C VAL A 5 -3.15 2.73 12.68
N PRO A 6 -3.85 1.90 13.47
CA PRO A 6 -3.23 0.84 14.26
C PRO A 6 -2.86 -0.35 13.37
N LEU A 7 -1.84 -1.11 13.76
CA LEU A 7 -1.41 -2.30 13.05
C LEU A 7 -1.51 -3.56 13.93
N GLY A 8 -2.29 -4.54 13.51
CA GLY A 8 -2.49 -5.79 14.23
C GLY A 8 -3.14 -5.65 15.60
N GLU A 9 -3.32 -6.80 16.27
CA GLU A 9 -4.01 -6.88 17.58
C GLU A 9 -3.34 -6.05 18.68
N LYS A 10 -2.02 -5.82 18.56
CA LYS A 10 -1.24 -5.06 19.55
C LYS A 10 -1.27 -3.55 19.31
N ASN A 11 -2.07 -3.06 18.35
CA ASN A 11 -2.14 -1.63 17.98
C ASN A 11 -0.77 -1.02 17.66
N GLY A 12 0.04 -1.77 16.91
CA GLY A 12 1.37 -1.36 16.44
C GLY A 12 1.35 -0.04 15.67
N TYR A 13 2.54 0.49 15.42
CA TYR A 13 2.71 1.77 14.74
C TYR A 13 3.00 1.58 13.25
N ILE A 14 2.27 2.31 12.42
CA ILE A 14 2.63 2.60 11.03
C ILE A 14 2.42 4.11 10.80
N ASN A 15 3.25 4.73 9.97
CA ASN A 15 3.10 6.15 9.63
C ASN A 15 1.98 6.33 8.59
N ALA A 16 0.74 6.18 9.05
CA ALA A 16 -0.46 6.34 8.28
C ALA A 16 -1.56 7.01 9.12
N SER A 17 -2.49 7.69 8.46
CA SER A 17 -3.63 8.34 9.09
C SER A 17 -4.91 8.14 8.30
N TYR A 18 -6.01 7.94 9.02
CA TYR A 18 -7.36 7.96 8.48
C TYR A 18 -7.78 9.40 8.15
N ILE A 19 -8.35 9.59 6.97
CA ILE A 19 -9.00 10.83 6.55
C ILE A 19 -10.43 10.50 6.15
N ARG A 20 -11.38 11.25 6.71
CA ARG A 20 -12.79 11.28 6.30
C ARG A 20 -13.12 12.67 5.81
N MET A 21 -13.80 12.77 4.69
CA MET A 21 -14.20 14.04 4.09
C MET A 21 -15.60 13.92 3.52
N ASN A 22 -16.47 14.85 3.89
CA ASN A 22 -17.81 14.93 3.32
C ASN A 22 -17.75 15.70 2.00
N VAL A 23 -18.25 15.08 0.93
CA VAL A 23 -18.36 15.67 -0.41
C VAL A 23 -19.82 15.62 -0.82
N GLY A 24 -20.53 16.73 -0.57
CA GLY A 24 -21.98 16.77 -0.69
C GLY A 24 -22.64 15.88 0.36
N GLU A 25 -23.40 14.89 -0.10
CA GLU A 25 -24.07 13.89 0.75
C GLU A 25 -23.24 12.62 0.98
N GLU A 26 -22.11 12.47 0.28
CA GLU A 26 -21.23 11.31 0.41
C GLU A 26 -20.09 11.56 1.41
N GLU A 27 -19.69 10.52 2.15
CA GLU A 27 -18.44 10.53 2.91
C GLU A 27 -17.38 9.73 2.14
N HIS A 28 -16.26 10.38 1.81
CA HIS A 28 -15.09 9.69 1.31
C HIS A 28 -14.14 9.35 2.45
N PHE A 29 -13.63 8.12 2.43
CA PHE A 29 -12.70 7.59 3.41
C PHE A 29 -11.39 7.19 2.72
N TYR A 30 -10.27 7.67 3.26
CA TYR A 30 -8.93 7.40 2.76
C TYR A 30 -7.99 7.05 3.90
N ILE A 31 -6.97 6.26 3.57
CA ILE A 31 -5.76 6.13 4.37
C ILE A 31 -4.65 6.86 3.64
N ILE A 32 -4.09 7.90 4.27
CA ILE A 32 -2.85 8.51 3.80
C ILE A 32 -1.68 7.87 4.52
N THR A 33 -0.60 7.60 3.81
CA THR A 33 0.59 6.96 4.38
C THR A 33 1.84 7.40 3.65
N GLN A 34 2.99 7.28 4.31
CA GLN A 34 4.28 7.46 3.64
C GLN A 34 4.53 6.34 2.61
N GLY A 35 5.41 6.61 1.64
CA GLY A 35 5.97 5.54 0.81
C GLY A 35 6.65 4.49 1.69
N PRO A 36 6.34 3.18 1.54
CA PRO A 36 6.95 2.15 2.36
C PRO A 36 8.47 2.18 2.31
N LEU A 37 9.09 1.91 3.46
CA LEU A 37 10.52 1.64 3.59
C LEU A 37 10.76 0.14 3.41
N PRO A 38 12.01 -0.30 3.13
CA PRO A 38 12.33 -1.73 3.10
C PRO A 38 11.91 -2.47 4.39
N SER A 39 12.04 -1.82 5.54
CA SER A 39 11.69 -2.38 6.85
C SER A 39 10.19 -2.34 7.19
N THR A 40 9.38 -1.51 6.53
CA THR A 40 7.95 -1.31 6.86
C THR A 40 7.02 -1.83 5.77
N MET A 41 7.55 -2.59 4.81
CA MET A 41 6.77 -3.12 3.69
C MET A 41 5.77 -4.20 4.14
N ALA A 42 6.15 -5.06 5.08
CA ALA A 42 5.24 -6.04 5.65
C ALA A 42 4.09 -5.32 6.40
N ASP A 43 4.42 -4.32 7.21
CA ASP A 43 3.46 -3.48 7.92
C ASP A 43 2.48 -2.78 6.97
N PHE A 44 2.98 -2.27 5.84
CA PHE A 44 2.12 -1.65 4.83
C PHE A 44 1.07 -2.62 4.27
N TRP A 45 1.45 -3.85 3.91
CA TRP A 45 0.50 -4.83 3.40
C TRP A 45 -0.43 -5.40 4.47
N GLN A 46 0.05 -5.51 5.71
CA GLN A 46 -0.82 -5.83 6.84
C GLN A 46 -1.87 -4.75 7.05
N MET A 47 -1.51 -3.46 6.97
CA MET A 47 -2.47 -2.36 7.02
C MET A 47 -3.49 -2.43 5.86
N VAL A 48 -3.03 -2.71 4.63
CA VAL A 48 -3.93 -2.87 3.47
C VAL A 48 -4.93 -4.00 3.69
N TRP A 49 -4.47 -5.14 4.20
CA TRP A 49 -5.33 -6.29 4.51
C TRP A 49 -6.33 -6.00 5.62
N GLU A 50 -5.88 -5.49 6.78
CA GLU A 50 -6.71 -5.20 7.95
C GLU A 50 -7.73 -4.08 7.72
N SER A 51 -7.46 -3.18 6.78
CA SER A 51 -8.37 -2.09 6.40
C SER A 51 -9.28 -2.43 5.23
N GLU A 52 -9.20 -3.66 4.69
CA GLU A 52 -9.96 -4.10 3.52
C GLU A 52 -9.83 -3.13 2.32
N SER A 53 -8.61 -2.60 2.12
CA SER A 53 -8.34 -1.62 1.07
C SER A 53 -8.03 -2.28 -0.28
N ASP A 54 -8.96 -2.23 -1.23
CA ASP A 54 -8.79 -2.82 -2.56
C ASP A 54 -7.98 -1.95 -3.55
N VAL A 55 -7.80 -0.65 -3.25
CA VAL A 55 -7.19 0.31 -4.17
C VAL A 55 -6.06 1.08 -3.50
N ILE A 56 -4.89 1.11 -4.16
CA ILE A 56 -3.72 1.88 -3.74
C ILE A 56 -3.37 2.88 -4.85
N ALA A 57 -3.42 4.18 -4.52
CA ALA A 57 -2.98 5.26 -5.39
C ALA A 57 -1.56 5.73 -5.01
N MET A 58 -0.54 5.24 -5.71
CA MET A 58 0.84 5.67 -5.51
C MET A 58 1.14 6.91 -6.35
N MET A 59 1.32 8.05 -5.69
CA MET A 59 1.49 9.37 -6.34
C MET A 59 2.95 9.80 -6.55
N THR A 60 3.91 8.88 -6.42
CA THR A 60 5.36 9.14 -6.54
C THR A 60 6.02 8.07 -7.39
N LYS A 61 7.17 8.37 -8.01
CA LYS A 61 8.06 7.32 -8.53
C LYS A 61 8.87 6.68 -7.39
N GLU A 62 9.48 5.52 -7.64
CA GLU A 62 10.42 4.89 -6.71
C GLU A 62 11.64 5.81 -6.45
N VAL A 63 12.14 6.46 -7.52
CA VAL A 63 13.28 7.38 -7.50
C VAL A 63 12.95 8.63 -8.30
N GLU A 64 13.27 9.80 -7.73
CA GLU A 64 13.11 11.11 -8.37
C GLU A 64 14.37 11.93 -8.16
N LEU A 65 14.93 12.49 -9.24
CA LEU A 65 16.17 13.29 -9.21
C LEU A 65 17.33 12.58 -8.48
N GLY A 66 17.42 11.26 -8.66
CA GLY A 66 18.45 10.42 -8.01
C GLY A 66 18.19 10.10 -6.54
N GLN A 67 17.08 10.55 -5.96
CA GLN A 67 16.70 10.27 -4.58
C GLN A 67 15.60 9.22 -4.51
N VAL A 68 15.78 8.22 -3.65
CA VAL A 68 14.75 7.23 -3.34
C VAL A 68 13.59 7.92 -2.61
N LYS A 69 12.38 7.80 -3.15
CA LYS A 69 11.14 8.33 -2.55
C LYS A 69 10.28 7.24 -1.95
N CYS A 70 10.28 6.05 -2.54
CA CYS A 70 9.48 4.92 -2.09
C CYS A 70 10.20 3.62 -2.41
N HIS A 71 10.28 2.71 -1.44
CA HIS A 71 10.70 1.35 -1.73
C HIS A 71 9.62 0.65 -2.55
N ARG A 72 10.02 -0.22 -3.46
CA ARG A 72 9.07 -1.04 -4.21
C ARG A 72 8.48 -2.13 -3.32
N TYR A 73 7.19 -1.99 -3.04
CA TYR A 73 6.47 -2.88 -2.14
C TYR A 73 5.66 -3.97 -2.87
N TRP A 74 5.81 -4.13 -4.20
CA TRP A 74 5.10 -5.14 -4.99
C TRP A 74 6.08 -6.06 -5.75
N PRO A 75 5.66 -7.28 -6.15
CA PRO A 75 6.46 -8.15 -7.02
C PRO A 75 6.64 -7.57 -8.44
N GLU A 76 7.84 -7.70 -9.02
CA GLU A 76 8.16 -7.16 -10.35
C GLU A 76 7.57 -7.96 -11.51
N SER A 77 7.35 -9.25 -11.29
CA SER A 77 7.07 -10.22 -12.33
C SER A 77 5.94 -11.14 -11.91
N PRO A 78 5.04 -11.53 -12.84
CA PRO A 78 3.97 -12.48 -12.54
C PRO A 78 4.47 -13.89 -12.23
N TYR A 79 5.72 -14.21 -12.56
CA TYR A 79 6.30 -15.53 -12.33
C TYR A 79 6.83 -15.72 -10.90
N ASN A 80 6.96 -14.64 -10.13
CA ASN A 80 7.50 -14.67 -8.78
C ASN A 80 6.47 -14.11 -7.80
N SER A 81 6.24 -14.81 -6.69
CA SER A 81 5.56 -14.23 -5.53
C SER A 81 6.55 -13.45 -4.69
N LYS A 82 6.06 -12.43 -3.99
CA LYS A 82 6.82 -11.74 -2.95
C LYS A 82 6.33 -12.19 -1.60
N GLU A 83 7.22 -12.84 -0.85
CA GLU A 83 6.93 -13.30 0.50
C GLU A 83 7.09 -12.16 1.51
N LEU A 84 6.09 -12.03 2.39
CA LEU A 84 6.07 -11.17 3.56
C LEU A 84 5.85 -12.03 4.81
N ALA A 85 5.80 -11.43 6.00
CA ALA A 85 5.62 -12.16 7.26
C ALA A 85 4.38 -13.08 7.22
N ASN A 86 3.22 -12.50 6.89
CA ASN A 86 1.91 -13.20 6.93
C ASN A 86 1.31 -13.45 5.55
N PHE A 87 1.89 -12.90 4.47
CA PHE A 87 1.28 -12.93 3.15
C PHE A 87 2.25 -13.34 2.05
N TYR A 88 1.71 -13.85 0.95
CA TYR A 88 2.35 -13.86 -0.36
C TYR A 88 1.65 -12.86 -1.27
N LEU A 89 2.41 -12.04 -1.98
CA LEU A 89 1.89 -11.16 -3.02
C LEU A 89 2.16 -11.75 -4.39
N ARG A 90 1.18 -11.71 -5.28
CA ARG A 90 1.32 -12.12 -6.68
C ARG A 90 0.90 -10.98 -7.60
N LEU A 91 1.77 -10.62 -8.55
CA LEU A 91 1.39 -9.72 -9.64
C LEU A 91 0.66 -10.54 -10.71
N HIS A 92 -0.61 -10.23 -10.96
CA HIS A 92 -1.37 -10.88 -12.04
C HIS A 92 -1.14 -10.19 -13.38
N ASN A 93 -1.18 -8.86 -13.38
CA ASN A 93 -1.04 -8.07 -14.59
C ASN A 93 -0.55 -6.66 -14.26
N TYR A 94 0.08 -6.01 -15.23
CA TYR A 94 0.30 -4.57 -15.21
C TYR A 94 0.08 -3.96 -16.59
N GLN A 95 -0.37 -2.71 -16.61
CA GLN A 95 -0.59 -1.93 -17.81
C GLN A 95 0.08 -0.57 -17.64
N THR A 96 1.00 -0.25 -18.56
CA THR A 96 1.60 1.08 -18.64
C THR A 96 0.72 1.96 -19.50
N LEU A 97 0.24 3.05 -18.94
CA LEU A 97 -0.49 4.11 -19.64
C LEU A 97 0.40 5.35 -19.72
N GLU A 98 -0.07 6.39 -20.42
CA GLU A 98 0.70 7.61 -20.66
C GLU A 98 1.18 8.29 -19.36
N TYR A 99 0.33 8.30 -18.32
CA TYR A 99 0.60 9.04 -17.08
C TYR A 99 0.79 8.15 -15.84
N PHE A 100 0.32 6.91 -15.86
CA PHE A 100 0.35 6.02 -14.71
C PHE A 100 0.43 4.54 -15.11
N ILE A 101 0.73 3.69 -14.13
CA ILE A 101 0.80 2.24 -14.32
C ILE A 101 -0.27 1.60 -13.44
N ILE A 102 -1.12 0.77 -14.03
CA ILE A 102 -2.08 -0.04 -13.30
C ILE A 102 -1.42 -1.38 -12.99
N ARG A 103 -1.54 -1.87 -11.75
CA ARG A 103 -1.11 -3.22 -11.35
C ARG A 103 -2.27 -3.94 -10.68
N LYS A 104 -2.48 -5.20 -11.06
CA LYS A 104 -3.40 -6.11 -10.39
C LYS A 104 -2.59 -7.04 -9.50
N ILE A 105 -2.70 -6.86 -8.18
CA ILE A 105 -1.94 -7.62 -7.19
C ILE A 105 -2.94 -8.43 -6.36
N GLU A 106 -2.64 -9.71 -6.19
CA GLU A 106 -3.36 -10.60 -5.27
C GLU A 106 -2.55 -10.74 -3.98
N ILE A 107 -3.23 -10.60 -2.85
CA ILE A 107 -2.72 -10.90 -1.50
C ILE A 107 -3.23 -12.29 -1.13
N ILE A 108 -2.32 -13.19 -0.75
CA ILE A 108 -2.64 -14.56 -0.33
C ILE A 108 -2.18 -14.71 1.11
N ASP A 109 -3.11 -14.97 2.02
CA ASP A 109 -2.82 -15.25 3.43
C ASP A 109 -2.08 -16.58 3.57
N LYS A 110 -1.18 -16.66 4.56
CA LYS A 110 -0.30 -17.83 4.77
C LYS A 110 -0.95 -18.94 5.60
#